data_AF-V9EEB1-F1
#
_entry.id   AF-V9EEB1-F1
#
_cell.length_a   1.000
_cell.length_b   1.000
_cell.length_c   1.000
_cell.angle_alpha   90.00
_cell.angle_beta   90.00
_cell.angle_gamma   90.00
#
_symmetry.space_group_name_H-M   'P 1'
#
loop_
_entity.id
_entity.type
_entity.pdbx_description
1 polymer ?
#
loop_
_entity_poly.entity_id
_entity_poly.type
_entity_poly.pdbx_seq_one_letter_code
_entity_poly.pdbx_strand_id
1 'polypeptide(L)'
;MQFFALLVVAFILLNSNVVAYTKSGEETKTIDLHYADAIAEGGYLVLYHGGDTPTSQDNLRGAIEKRFPKVNFTVVVDYSNWGQRMGILSKARHPAAAKLFMNWIISEEAQTSLVTNSVRTDINTNNPWDTPEANMVNFSAFMEDRATVEQWKQTCALYLGEVQGKPSPVGLVFIPVSDSVGK
;
A
#
# COMPACT_ATOMS: atom_id res chain seq x y z
N MET A 1 54.66 2.34 -20.08
CA MET A 1 53.63 2.97 -19.25
C MET A 1 52.31 2.91 -19.99
N GLN A 2 51.24 2.71 -19.22
CA GLN A 2 49.81 2.75 -19.56
C GLN A 2 49.19 1.49 -20.21
N PHE A 3 48.55 0.74 -19.32
CA PHE A 3 47.60 -0.35 -19.57
C PHE A 3 46.37 0.16 -20.35
N PHE A 4 45.97 -0.56 -21.40
CA PHE A 4 44.59 -0.52 -21.89
C PHE A 4 43.89 -1.80 -21.44
N ALA A 5 43.08 -1.66 -20.38
CA ALA A 5 42.23 -2.72 -19.87
C ALA A 5 41.09 -3.00 -20.87
N LEU A 6 40.95 -4.28 -21.20
CA LEU A 6 39.79 -4.88 -21.84
C LEU A 6 38.52 -4.57 -21.03
N LEU A 7 37.59 -3.82 -21.61
CA LEU A 7 36.21 -3.76 -21.13
C LEU A 7 35.37 -4.72 -21.97
N VAL A 8 35.26 -5.98 -21.53
CA VAL A 8 34.28 -6.92 -22.06
C VAL A 8 32.93 -6.56 -21.45
N VAL A 9 32.08 -5.87 -22.20
CA VAL A 9 30.68 -5.66 -21.85
C VAL A 9 29.93 -6.94 -22.21
N ALA A 10 29.79 -7.86 -21.25
CA ALA A 10 28.90 -9.00 -21.38
C ALA A 10 27.46 -8.53 -21.15
N PHE A 11 26.74 -8.26 -22.24
CA PHE A 11 25.28 -8.15 -22.24
C PHE A 11 24.70 -9.55 -21.99
N ILE A 12 24.35 -9.88 -20.75
CA ILE A 12 23.55 -11.07 -20.45
C ILE A 12 22.09 -10.73 -20.76
N LEU A 13 21.61 -11.23 -21.89
CA LEU A 13 20.18 -11.31 -22.21
C LEU A 13 19.49 -12.20 -21.15
N LEU A 14 18.76 -11.57 -20.24
CA LEU A 14 17.77 -12.26 -19.41
C LEU A 14 16.62 -12.69 -20.32
N ASN A 15 16.61 -13.97 -20.70
CA ASN A 15 15.43 -14.63 -21.27
C ASN A 15 14.38 -14.78 -20.16
N SER A 16 13.57 -13.76 -19.93
CA SER A 16 12.32 -13.91 -19.16
C SER A 16 11.29 -14.64 -20.03
N ASN A 17 11.38 -15.97 -20.09
CA ASN A 17 10.21 -16.80 -20.38
C ASN A 17 9.29 -16.77 -19.15
N VAL A 18 8.69 -15.60 -18.88
CA VAL A 18 7.48 -15.57 -18.03
C VAL A 18 6.34 -15.94 -18.96
N VAL A 19 6.13 -17.25 -19.13
CA VAL A 19 4.86 -17.74 -19.65
C VAL A 19 3.87 -17.52 -18.50
N ALA A 20 3.03 -16.49 -18.63
CA ALA A 20 1.86 -16.35 -17.77
C ALA A 20 1.00 -17.61 -17.99
N TYR A 21 1.02 -18.53 -17.03
CA TYR A 21 0.24 -19.76 -17.08
C TYR A 21 -1.23 -19.40 -16.81
N THR A 22 -1.97 -18.99 -17.84
CA THR A 22 -3.42 -18.82 -17.72
C THR A 22 -4.07 -20.20 -17.76
N LYS A 23 -4.13 -20.90 -16.62
CA LYS A 23 -4.97 -22.09 -16.46
C LYS A 23 -6.44 -21.60 -16.48
N SER A 24 -7.08 -21.59 -17.65
CA SER A 24 -8.43 -21.02 -17.83
C SER A 24 -9.57 -21.99 -17.49
N GLY A 25 -9.43 -22.76 -16.40
CA GLY A 25 -10.50 -23.63 -15.87
C GLY A 25 -10.77 -23.28 -14.42
N GLU A 26 -12.04 -23.33 -14.01
CA GLU A 26 -12.42 -23.22 -12.60
C GLU A 26 -11.69 -24.30 -11.78
N GLU A 27 -11.11 -23.93 -10.64
CA GLU A 27 -10.37 -24.88 -9.81
C GLU A 27 -11.33 -25.84 -9.10
N THR A 28 -11.23 -27.13 -9.41
CA THR A 28 -12.15 -28.17 -8.93
C THR A 28 -11.61 -28.98 -7.76
N LYS A 29 -10.32 -28.84 -7.42
CA LYS A 29 -9.73 -29.56 -6.29
C LYS A 29 -10.32 -29.04 -4.97
N THR A 30 -10.50 -29.95 -4.03
CA THR A 30 -10.85 -29.58 -2.66
C THR A 30 -9.65 -28.95 -1.96
N ILE A 31 -9.90 -28.18 -0.90
CA ILE A 31 -8.84 -27.59 -0.07
C ILE A 31 -7.88 -28.65 0.48
N ASP A 32 -8.38 -29.83 0.86
CA ASP A 32 -7.53 -30.91 1.39
C ASP A 32 -6.63 -31.52 0.30
N LEU A 33 -7.09 -31.58 -0.95
CA LEU A 33 -6.24 -31.99 -2.08
C LEU A 33 -5.14 -30.96 -2.35
N HIS A 34 -5.47 -29.66 -2.32
CA HIS A 34 -4.46 -28.61 -2.41
C HIS A 34 -3.47 -28.63 -1.26
N TYR A 35 -3.91 -28.96 -0.05
CA TYR A 35 -3.01 -29.10 1.09
C TYR A 35 -2.05 -30.29 0.91
N ALA A 36 -2.52 -31.42 0.38
CA ALA A 36 -1.67 -32.55 0.05
C ALA A 36 -0.63 -32.19 -1.02
N ASP A 37 -1.04 -31.47 -2.07
CA ASP A 37 -0.14 -30.97 -3.12
C ASP A 37 0.89 -30.00 -2.55
N ALA A 38 0.48 -29.05 -1.71
CA ALA A 38 1.37 -28.09 -1.07
C ALA A 38 2.43 -28.79 -0.20
N ILE A 39 2.06 -29.85 0.53
CA ILE A 39 3.03 -30.66 1.28
C ILE A 39 4.01 -31.36 0.34
N ALA A 40 3.53 -31.90 -0.79
CA ALA A 40 4.39 -32.55 -1.78
C ALA A 40 5.38 -31.57 -2.44
N GLU A 41 5.00 -30.30 -2.56
CA GLU A 41 5.86 -29.20 -3.03
C GLU A 41 6.83 -28.67 -1.96
N GLY A 42 6.81 -29.24 -0.74
CA GLY A 42 7.69 -28.88 0.36
C GLY A 42 7.04 -28.00 1.44
N GLY A 43 5.83 -27.50 1.19
CA GLY A 43 5.02 -26.83 2.21
C GLY A 43 5.51 -25.45 2.63
N TYR A 44 6.19 -24.69 1.77
CA TYR A 44 6.65 -23.34 2.09
C TYR A 44 5.79 -22.28 1.43
N LEU A 45 5.35 -21.29 2.20
CA LEU A 45 4.65 -20.12 1.67
C LEU A 45 5.10 -18.86 2.40
N VAL A 46 5.58 -17.87 1.64
CA VAL A 46 5.85 -16.52 2.14
C VAL A 46 4.84 -15.57 1.51
N LEU A 47 4.05 -14.89 2.34
CA LEU A 47 3.11 -13.86 1.94
C LEU A 47 3.67 -12.48 2.31
N TYR A 48 3.90 -11.63 1.33
CA TYR A 48 4.18 -10.20 1.54
C TYR A 48 2.85 -9.44 1.55
N HIS A 49 2.66 -8.60 2.56
CA HIS A 49 1.41 -7.85 2.76
C HIS A 49 1.71 -6.44 3.26
N GLY A 50 1.02 -5.41 2.76
CA GLY A 50 1.09 -4.06 3.32
C GLY A 50 0.11 -3.92 4.49
N GLY A 51 0.46 -3.20 5.55
CA GLY A 51 -0.44 -3.04 6.70
C GLY A 51 -0.26 -1.74 7.44
N ASP A 52 -1.26 -1.42 8.27
CA ASP A 52 -1.28 -0.23 9.14
C ASP A 52 -0.63 -0.49 10.51
N THR A 53 -0.30 -1.76 10.80
CA THR A 53 0.48 -2.17 11.99
C THR A 53 1.32 -3.41 11.67
N PRO A 54 2.43 -3.64 12.39
CA PRO A 54 3.24 -4.85 12.21
C PRO A 54 2.46 -6.17 12.42
N THR A 55 1.37 -6.14 13.17
CA THR A 55 0.56 -7.31 13.57
C THR A 55 -0.72 -7.49 12.75
N SER A 56 -0.90 -6.72 11.67
CA SER A 56 -2.14 -6.70 10.87
C SER A 56 -2.58 -8.08 10.37
N GLN A 57 -1.65 -9.03 10.23
CA GLN A 57 -1.92 -10.38 9.72
C GLN A 57 -1.73 -11.51 10.76
N ASP A 58 -1.68 -11.18 12.05
CA ASP A 58 -1.49 -12.18 13.12
C ASP A 58 -2.64 -13.19 13.19
N ASN A 59 -3.87 -12.71 13.03
CA ASN A 59 -5.06 -13.58 12.99
C ASN A 59 -5.03 -14.53 11.80
N LEU A 60 -4.60 -14.05 10.62
CA LEU A 60 -4.46 -14.88 9.42
C LEU A 60 -3.39 -15.95 9.63
N ARG A 61 -2.22 -15.55 10.14
CA ARG A 61 -1.11 -16.47 10.44
C ARG A 61 -1.57 -17.58 11.37
N GLY A 62 -2.21 -17.24 12.49
CA GLY A 62 -2.70 -18.23 13.46
C GLY A 62 -3.76 -19.18 12.87
N ALA A 63 -4.63 -18.69 11.98
CA ALA A 63 -5.63 -19.53 11.31
C ALA A 63 -5.00 -20.53 10.33
N ILE A 64 -4.00 -20.09 9.54
CA ILE A 64 -3.27 -20.96 8.60
C ILE A 64 -2.47 -22.01 9.33
N GLU A 65 -1.68 -21.63 10.34
CA GLU A 65 -0.88 -22.56 11.14
C GLU A 65 -1.76 -23.61 11.81
N LYS A 66 -2.95 -23.22 12.29
CA LYS A 66 -3.92 -24.14 12.89
C LYS A 66 -4.54 -25.10 11.86
N ARG A 67 -4.93 -24.61 10.67
CA ARG A 67 -5.62 -25.44 9.67
C ARG A 67 -4.67 -26.31 8.86
N PHE A 68 -3.45 -25.83 8.62
CA PHE A 68 -2.44 -26.43 7.75
C PHE A 68 -1.08 -26.56 8.46
N PRO A 69 -0.98 -27.36 9.54
CA PRO A 69 0.21 -27.39 10.41
C PRO A 69 1.49 -27.91 9.74
N LYS A 70 1.41 -28.51 8.55
CA LYS A 70 2.57 -28.95 7.77
C LYS A 70 3.04 -27.91 6.74
N VAL A 71 2.37 -26.77 6.63
CA VAL A 71 2.82 -25.65 5.82
C VAL A 71 3.60 -24.69 6.71
N ASN A 72 4.86 -24.44 6.37
CA ASN A 72 5.66 -23.37 6.93
C ASN A 72 5.22 -22.04 6.29
N PHE A 73 4.26 -21.39 6.96
CA PHE A 73 3.70 -20.12 6.52
C PHE A 73 4.43 -18.95 7.20
N THR A 74 5.00 -18.06 6.39
CA THR A 74 5.54 -16.78 6.84
C THR A 74 4.72 -15.66 6.22
N VAL A 75 4.25 -14.72 7.05
CA VAL A 75 3.69 -13.46 6.55
C VAL A 75 4.60 -12.32 6.96
N VAL A 76 5.04 -11.54 5.99
CA VAL A 76 5.84 -10.33 6.19
C VAL A 76 4.90 -9.14 5.97
N VAL A 77 4.70 -8.36 7.02
CA VAL A 77 3.93 -7.12 6.94
C VAL A 77 4.88 -5.95 6.74
N ASP A 78 4.79 -5.31 5.58
CA ASP A 78 5.45 -4.03 5.34
C ASP A 78 4.56 -2.93 5.91
N TYR A 79 4.97 -2.42 7.08
CA TYR A 79 4.24 -1.39 7.79
C TYR A 79 4.54 -0.03 7.16
N SER A 80 3.50 0.73 6.79
CA SER A 80 3.66 2.11 6.35
C SER A 80 2.52 2.95 6.90
N ASN A 81 2.84 4.13 7.42
CA ASN A 81 1.86 5.07 7.97
C ASN A 81 2.14 6.49 7.46
N TRP A 82 1.12 7.34 7.36
CA TRP A 82 1.30 8.75 7.03
C TRP A 82 0.17 9.61 7.61
N GLY A 83 0.49 10.87 7.91
CA GLY A 83 -0.51 11.86 8.29
C GLY A 83 -1.27 12.35 7.05
N GLN A 84 -2.57 12.04 6.98
CA GLN A 84 -3.44 12.58 5.93
C GLN A 84 -3.46 14.10 6.01
N ARG A 85 -3.13 14.78 4.90
CA ARG A 85 -2.99 16.23 4.85
C ARG A 85 -4.29 16.91 4.42
N MET A 86 -4.64 18.01 5.08
CA MET A 86 -5.76 18.88 4.72
C MET A 86 -5.28 20.32 4.59
N GLY A 87 -5.87 21.10 3.67
CA GLY A 87 -5.53 22.51 3.45
C GLY A 87 -6.75 23.37 3.14
N ILE A 88 -6.72 24.63 3.57
CA ILE A 88 -7.71 25.65 3.18
C ILE A 88 -7.18 26.37 1.93
N LEU A 89 -7.95 26.37 0.84
CA LEU A 89 -7.59 27.11 -0.37
C LEU A 89 -7.58 28.62 -0.09
N SER A 90 -6.61 29.34 -0.66
CA SER A 90 -6.46 30.79 -0.47
C SER A 90 -7.67 31.61 -0.96
N LYS A 91 -8.42 31.06 -1.95
CA LYS A 91 -9.65 31.65 -2.50
C LYS A 91 -10.93 30.94 -2.03
N ALA A 92 -10.89 30.22 -0.89
CA ALA A 92 -12.08 29.58 -0.36
C ALA A 92 -13.21 30.60 -0.17
N ARG A 93 -14.40 30.33 -0.73
CA ARG A 93 -15.57 31.22 -0.61
C ARG A 93 -16.07 31.39 0.84
N HIS A 94 -15.79 30.39 1.69
CA HIS A 94 -16.23 30.35 3.08
C HIS A 94 -15.04 30.08 4.03
N PRO A 95 -14.07 31.01 4.15
CA PRO A 95 -12.84 30.76 4.90
C PRO A 95 -13.09 30.61 6.41
N ALA A 96 -14.13 31.28 6.95
CA ALA A 96 -14.51 31.14 8.37
C ALA A 96 -15.01 29.70 8.69
N ALA A 97 -15.87 29.15 7.84
CA ALA A 97 -16.35 27.77 7.99
C ALA A 97 -15.21 26.75 7.84
N ALA A 98 -14.31 26.96 6.86
CA ALA A 98 -13.15 26.09 6.68
C ALA A 98 -12.21 26.12 7.91
N LYS A 99 -11.99 27.30 8.51
CA LYS A 99 -11.23 27.43 9.76
C LYS A 99 -11.91 26.74 10.92
N LEU A 100 -13.23 26.89 11.07
CA LEU A 100 -13.99 26.18 12.10
C LEU A 100 -13.77 24.67 11.98
N PHE A 101 -13.95 24.10 10.79
CA PHE A 101 -13.75 22.68 10.54
C PHE A 101 -12.32 22.22 10.88
N MET A 102 -11.30 22.94 10.39
CA MET A 102 -9.90 22.59 10.65
C MET A 102 -9.54 22.64 12.14
N ASN A 103 -10.09 23.59 12.90
CA ASN A 103 -9.86 23.68 14.35
C ASN A 103 -10.63 22.58 15.10
N TRP A 104 -11.86 22.29 14.69
CA TRP A 104 -12.66 21.24 15.32
C TRP A 104 -12.10 19.84 15.04
N ILE A 105 -11.66 19.52 13.82
CA ILE A 105 -11.17 18.16 13.50
C ILE A 105 -9.89 17.79 14.26
N ILE A 106 -9.08 18.76 14.68
CA ILE A 106 -7.90 18.56 15.54
C ILE A 106 -8.21 18.69 17.04
N SER A 107 -9.45 19.06 17.39
CA SER A 107 -9.87 19.17 18.79
C SER A 107 -9.81 17.82 19.49
N GLU A 108 -9.80 17.82 20.83
CA GLU A 108 -9.79 16.58 21.61
C GLU A 108 -11.08 15.78 21.38
N GLU A 109 -12.21 16.47 21.29
CA GLU A 109 -13.52 15.89 20.96
C GLU A 109 -13.45 15.04 19.68
N ALA A 110 -12.96 15.61 18.58
CA ALA A 110 -12.88 14.90 17.31
C ALA A 110 -11.78 13.81 17.32
N GLN A 111 -10.60 14.11 17.88
CA GLN A 111 -9.45 13.20 17.88
C GLN A 111 -9.62 12.00 18.82
N THR A 112 -10.58 12.02 19.76
CA THR A 112 -10.88 10.86 20.63
C THR A 112 -12.07 10.05 20.15
N SER A 113 -12.91 10.59 19.27
CA SER A 113 -14.15 9.94 18.82
C SER A 113 -14.14 9.45 17.38
N LEU A 114 -13.37 10.09 16.47
CA LEU A 114 -13.44 9.83 15.03
C LEU A 114 -12.22 9.13 14.43
N VAL A 115 -11.08 9.13 15.13
CA VAL A 115 -9.81 8.65 14.60
C VAL A 115 -9.25 7.52 15.46
N THR A 116 -8.70 6.50 14.81
CA THR A 116 -8.10 5.35 15.51
C THR A 116 -6.69 5.67 16.02
N ASN A 117 -5.95 6.52 15.30
CA ASN A 117 -4.64 7.02 15.70
C ASN A 117 -4.62 8.55 15.56
N SER A 118 -4.51 9.26 16.68
CA SER A 118 -4.48 10.73 16.69
C SER A 118 -3.17 11.27 16.11
N VAL A 119 -3.19 12.49 15.56
CA VAL A 119 -1.94 13.23 15.24
C VAL A 119 -1.44 14.07 16.42
N ARG A 120 -2.24 14.14 17.49
CA ARG A 120 -1.92 14.90 18.70
C ARG A 120 -1.07 14.09 19.66
N THR A 121 0.08 14.66 20.03
CA THR A 121 1.06 14.05 20.95
C THR A 121 0.57 13.94 22.39
N ASP A 122 -0.48 14.67 22.76
CA ASP A 122 -1.06 14.66 24.11
C ASP A 122 -2.23 13.67 24.27
N ILE A 123 -2.69 13.04 23.18
CA ILE A 123 -3.78 12.05 23.21
C ILE A 123 -3.24 10.62 23.05
N ASN A 124 -2.34 10.42 22.10
CA ASN A 124 -1.80 9.09 21.83
C ASN A 124 -0.66 8.73 22.80
N THR A 125 -0.69 7.49 23.30
CA THR A 125 0.42 6.90 24.04
C THR A 125 1.43 6.19 23.14
N ASN A 126 1.00 5.73 21.96
CA ASN A 126 1.85 5.07 20.96
C ASN A 126 1.69 5.80 19.62
N ASN A 127 2.72 6.51 19.17
CA ASN A 127 2.65 7.20 17.90
C ASN A 127 3.34 6.43 16.78
N PRO A 128 2.79 6.45 15.54
CA PRO A 128 3.44 5.82 14.39
C PRO A 128 4.86 6.32 14.12
N TRP A 129 5.19 7.59 14.41
CA TRP A 129 6.55 8.14 14.19
C TRP A 129 7.60 7.64 15.19
N ASP A 130 7.19 7.01 16.29
CA ASP A 130 8.11 6.39 17.24
C ASP A 130 8.51 4.96 16.80
N THR A 131 7.87 4.44 15.74
CA THR A 131 8.13 3.11 15.17
C THR A 131 8.90 3.25 13.85
N PRO A 132 10.20 2.91 13.78
CA PRO A 132 11.00 3.02 12.56
C PRO A 132 10.38 2.30 11.36
N GLU A 133 9.76 1.14 11.61
CA GLU A 133 9.10 0.32 10.61
C GLU A 133 7.89 1.02 9.99
N ALA A 134 7.28 2.02 10.65
CA ALA A 134 6.14 2.76 10.11
C ALA A 134 6.47 3.63 8.90
N ASN A 135 7.77 3.85 8.61
CA ASN A 135 8.25 4.55 7.41
C ASN A 135 7.59 5.92 7.13
N MET A 136 7.14 6.60 8.19
CA MET A 136 6.33 7.83 8.12
C MET A 136 6.96 8.95 7.27
N VAL A 137 8.28 9.11 7.36
CA VAL A 137 9.03 10.12 6.61
C VAL A 137 9.24 9.66 5.16
N ASN A 138 9.56 8.39 4.97
CA ASN A 138 9.95 7.82 3.69
C ASN A 138 8.79 7.81 2.69
N PHE A 139 7.55 7.60 3.15
CA PHE A 139 6.38 7.65 2.27
C PHE A 139 6.22 9.02 1.60
N SER A 140 6.37 10.12 2.36
CA SER A 140 6.27 11.47 1.81
C SER A 140 7.40 11.75 0.81
N ALA A 141 8.64 11.38 1.16
CA ALA A 141 9.79 11.56 0.27
C ALA A 141 9.64 10.76 -1.04
N PHE A 142 9.16 9.52 -0.96
CA PHE A 142 8.84 8.71 -2.14
C PHE A 142 7.78 9.38 -3.00
N MET A 143 6.69 9.87 -2.41
CA MET A 143 5.59 10.50 -3.15
C MET A 143 5.97 11.82 -3.83
N GLU A 144 6.97 12.53 -3.29
CA GLU A 144 7.54 13.77 -3.85
C GLU A 144 8.44 13.48 -5.07
N ASP A 145 9.18 12.37 -5.07
CA ASP A 145 9.93 11.93 -6.25
C ASP A 145 9.01 11.29 -7.30
N ARG A 146 8.43 12.16 -8.12
CA ARG A 146 7.50 11.74 -9.19
C ARG A 146 8.15 10.84 -10.22
N ALA A 147 9.46 10.96 -10.48
CA ALA A 147 10.12 10.12 -11.46
C ALA A 147 10.18 8.66 -10.98
N THR A 148 10.61 8.47 -9.72
CA THR A 148 10.66 7.15 -9.09
C THR A 148 9.27 6.54 -8.95
N VAL A 149 8.26 7.33 -8.55
CA VAL A 149 6.87 6.84 -8.47
C VAL A 149 6.35 6.34 -9.82
N GLU A 150 6.58 7.09 -10.89
CA GLU A 150 6.12 6.67 -12.22
C GLU A 150 6.87 5.43 -12.71
N GLN A 151 8.18 5.30 -12.45
CA GLN A 151 8.92 4.08 -12.76
C GLN A 151 8.34 2.85 -12.05
N TRP A 152 8.03 2.97 -10.76
CA TRP A 152 7.42 1.87 -10.01
C TRP A 152 6.03 1.51 -10.52
N LYS A 153 5.20 2.50 -10.90
CA LYS A 153 3.90 2.24 -11.52
C LYS A 153 4.03 1.44 -12.82
N GLN A 154 4.98 1.80 -13.69
CA GLN A 154 5.23 1.04 -14.92
C GLN A 154 5.71 -0.37 -14.62
N THR A 155 6.58 -0.52 -13.62
CA THR A 155 7.06 -1.82 -13.18
C THR A 155 5.90 -2.70 -12.68
N CYS A 156 5.03 -2.16 -11.82
CA CYS A 156 3.83 -2.87 -11.37
C CYS A 156 2.91 -3.26 -12.52
N ALA A 157 2.68 -2.37 -13.51
CA ALA A 157 1.87 -2.69 -14.67
C ALA A 157 2.45 -3.85 -15.51
N LEU A 158 3.79 -3.94 -15.63
CA LEU A 158 4.45 -5.06 -16.32
C LEU A 158 4.23 -6.40 -15.62
N TYR A 159 4.19 -6.43 -14.29
CA TYR A 159 4.05 -7.68 -13.51
C TYR A 159 2.59 -8.06 -13.20
N LEU A 160 1.75 -7.07 -12.92
CA LEU A 160 0.37 -7.27 -12.47
C LEU A 160 -0.67 -7.07 -13.60
N GLY A 161 -0.25 -6.52 -14.74
CA GLY A 161 -1.13 -6.07 -15.80
C GLY A 161 -1.68 -4.66 -15.56
N GLU A 162 -2.31 -4.11 -16.59
CA GLU A 162 -2.99 -2.82 -16.52
C GLU A 162 -4.18 -2.86 -15.55
N VAL A 163 -4.45 -1.73 -14.88
CA VAL A 163 -5.59 -1.60 -13.97
C VAL A 163 -6.90 -1.84 -14.73
N GLN A 164 -7.68 -2.82 -14.28
CA GLN A 164 -8.97 -3.17 -14.86
C GLN A 164 -10.13 -2.66 -14.00
N GLY A 165 -11.28 -2.43 -14.64
CA GLY A 165 -12.51 -1.98 -13.99
C GLY A 165 -12.69 -0.46 -13.95
N LYS A 166 -13.87 -0.02 -13.51
CA LYS A 166 -14.18 1.40 -13.35
C LYS A 166 -13.58 1.92 -12.03
N PRO A 167 -13.11 3.18 -11.97
CA PRO A 167 -12.72 3.79 -10.71
C PRO A 167 -13.84 3.70 -9.67
N SER A 168 -13.51 3.29 -8.44
CA SER A 168 -14.48 3.15 -7.34
C SER A 168 -15.21 4.45 -6.99
N PRO A 169 -14.55 5.64 -6.98
CA PRO A 169 -15.25 6.91 -7.02
C PRO A 169 -15.92 7.05 -8.39
N VAL A 170 -17.24 6.91 -8.43
CA VAL A 170 -18.00 6.99 -9.68
C VAL A 170 -17.83 8.37 -10.30
N GLY A 171 -17.11 8.44 -11.43
CA GLY A 171 -17.23 9.48 -12.45
C GLY A 171 -17.24 10.93 -11.96
N LEU A 172 -16.35 11.31 -11.04
CA LEU A 172 -16.12 12.73 -10.73
C LEU A 172 -15.46 13.39 -11.95
N VAL A 173 -16.28 13.94 -12.83
CA VAL A 173 -15.85 14.81 -13.92
C VAL A 173 -15.62 16.21 -13.35
N PHE A 174 -14.62 16.92 -13.85
CA PHE A 174 -14.40 18.32 -13.51
C PHE A 174 -15.64 19.13 -13.92
N ILE A 175 -16.48 19.49 -12.96
CA ILE A 175 -17.56 20.46 -13.13
C ILE A 175 -17.01 21.78 -12.60
N PRO A 176 -16.65 22.75 -13.45
CA PRO A 176 -16.39 24.09 -12.97
C PRO A 176 -17.70 24.60 -12.38
N VAL A 177 -17.75 24.72 -11.06
CA VAL A 177 -18.87 25.38 -10.39
C VAL A 177 -18.76 26.85 -10.79
N SER A 178 -19.62 27.31 -11.69
CA SER A 178 -19.72 28.73 -12.02
C SER A 178 -20.10 29.49 -10.74
N ASP A 179 -19.59 30.72 -10.60
CA ASP A 179 -19.79 31.60 -9.44
C ASP A 179 -21.26 31.96 -9.13
N SER A 180 -22.23 31.34 -9.81
CA SER A 180 -23.65 31.62 -9.75
C SER A 180 -24.45 30.79 -8.74
N VAL A 181 -23.84 29.86 -7.99
CA VAL A 181 -24.56 29.15 -6.92
C VAL A 181 -24.22 29.74 -5.55
N GLY A 182 -25.14 30.55 -5.04
CA GLY A 182 -25.21 30.99 -3.63
C GLY A 182 -24.85 32.46 -3.41
N LYS A 183 -25.85 33.33 -3.57
CA LYS A 183 -26.07 34.45 -2.65
C LYS A 183 -26.76 33.90 -1.40
#